data_AF-X1G4U4-F1
#
_entry.id   AF-X1G4U4-F1
#
_cell.length_a   1.000
_cell.length_b   1.000
_cell.length_c   1.000
_cell.angle_alpha   90.00
_cell.angle_beta   90.00
_cell.angle_gamma   90.00
#
_symmetry.space_group_name_H-M   'P 1'
#
loop_
_entity.id
_entity.type
_entity.pdbx_description
1 polymer ?
#
loop_
_entity_poly.entity_id
_entity_poly.type
_entity_poly.pdbx_seq_one_letter_code
_entity_poly.pdbx_strand_id
1 'polypeptide(L)' 'MLVEKTIFGEIIDKVQTAIDRLKQFEPPEGYYLAFSGGKDSIVIKELADMAGVSYDAHYNNTTIDPPELVYFIKDIYPD' A
#
# COMPACT_ATOMS: atom_id res chain seq x y z
N MET A 1 -6.08 13.56 6.62
CA MET A 1 -5.46 13.04 7.85
C MET A 1 -6.46 12.14 8.55
N LEU A 2 -6.14 10.86 8.76
CA LEU A 2 -7.04 9.86 9.35
C LEU A 2 -6.76 9.75 10.86
N VAL A 3 -7.51 10.52 11.65
CA VAL A 3 -7.28 10.66 13.10
C VAL A 3 -8.33 9.91 13.90
N GLU A 4 -7.89 9.12 14.87
CA GLU A 4 -8.73 8.51 15.89
C GLU A 4 -8.56 9.22 17.23
N LYS A 5 -9.69 9.47 17.92
CA LYS A 5 -9.70 9.92 19.31
C LYS A 5 -10.14 8.77 20.18
N THR A 6 -9.26 8.27 21.04
CA THR A 6 -9.57 7.14 21.91
C THR A 6 -10.44 7.60 23.09
N ILE A 7 -11.09 6.65 23.78
CA ILE A 7 -11.87 6.94 25.00
C ILE A 7 -11.01 7.45 26.16
N PHE A 8 -9.68 7.33 26.06
CA PHE A 8 -8.71 7.84 27.03
C PHE A 8 -8.21 9.24 26.68
N GLY A 9 -8.72 9.85 25.61
CA GLY A 9 -8.35 11.20 25.17
C GLY A 9 -7.10 11.27 24.30
N GLU A 10 -6.56 10.13 23.86
CA GLU A 10 -5.40 10.08 22.97
C GLU A 10 -5.81 10.40 21.54
N ILE A 11 -4.91 11.04 20.80
CA ILE A 11 -5.09 11.37 19.39
C ILE A 11 -4.08 10.53 18.60
N ILE A 12 -4.59 9.61 17.79
CA ILE A 12 -3.77 8.69 16.99
C ILE A 12 -3.91 9.06 15.51
N ASP A 13 -2.80 9.37 14.85
CA ASP A 13 -2.74 9.42 13.39
C ASP A 13 -2.50 8.01 12.84
N LYS A 14 -3.53 7.46 12.19
CA LYS A 14 -3.50 6.12 11.63
C LYS A 14 -2.56 6.01 10.43
N VAL A 15 -2.40 7.09 9.68
CA VAL A 15 -1.49 7.11 8.52
C VAL A 15 -0.05 7.05 9.02
N GLN A 16 0.30 7.88 10.01
CA GLN A 16 1.64 7.84 10.61
C GLN A 16 1.93 6.48 11.24
N THR A 17 0.95 5.91 11.96
CA THR A 17 1.08 4.57 12.54
C THR A 17 1.37 3.50 11.49
N ALA A 18 0.75 3.58 10.31
CA ALA A 18 0.99 2.64 9.21
C ALA A 18 2.39 2.82 8.60
N ILE A 19 2.82 4.06 8.38
CA ILE A 19 4.16 4.41 7.89
C ILE A 19 5.24 3.89 8.84
N ASP A 20 5.08 4.13 10.15
CA ASP A 20 6.04 3.71 11.17
C ASP A 20 6.16 2.18 11.22
N ARG A 21 5.04 1.46 11.04
CA ARG A 21 5.04 0.00 10.97
C ARG A 21 5.78 -0.52 9.74
N LEU A 22 5.58 0.07 8.57
CA LEU A 22 6.30 -0.32 7.37
C LEU A 22 7.82 -0.14 7.54
N LYS A 23 8.25 0.98 8.12
CA LYS A 23 9.68 1.21 8.42
C LYS A 23 10.23 0.22 9.46
N GLN A 24 9.47 -0.03 10.52
CA GLN A 24 9.91 -0.88 11.62
C GLN A 24 10.10 -2.35 11.19
N PHE A 25 9.25 -2.83 10.28
CA PHE A 25 9.22 -4.22 9.85
C PHE A 25 9.74 -4.41 8.42
N GLU A 26 10.48 -3.45 7.88
CA GLU A 26 11.09 -3.56 6.55
C GLU A 26 12.08 -4.74 6.56
N PRO A 27 11.89 -5.76 5.71
CA PRO A 27 12.84 -6.85 5.58
C PRO A 27 14.13 -6.36 4.89
N PRO A 28 15.30 -6.96 5.15
CA PRO A 28 16.56 -6.54 4.55
C PRO A 28 16.55 -6.50 3.01
N GLU A 29 15.76 -7.37 2.37
CA GLU A 29 15.59 -7.49 0.93
C GLU A 29 14.49 -6.56 0.34
N GLY A 30 13.75 -5.85 1.19
CA GLY A 30 12.56 -5.10 0.78
C GLY A 30 11.30 -5.95 0.66
N TYR A 31 10.13 -5.30 0.63
CA TYR A 31 8.85 -5.99 0.58
C TYR A 31 8.55 -6.58 -0.79
N TYR A 32 8.01 -7.80 -0.81
CA TYR A 32 7.25 -8.30 -1.96
C TYR A 32 5.82 -7.74 -1.87
N LEU A 33 5.49 -6.75 -2.69
CA LEU A 33 4.21 -6.07 -2.67
C LEU A 33 3.26 -6.68 -3.71
N ALA A 34 2.29 -7.46 -3.25
CA ALA A 34 1.25 -7.99 -4.13
C ALA A 34 0.28 -6.87 -4.56
N PHE A 35 0.42 -6.39 -5.79
CA PHE A 35 -0.36 -5.30 -6.34
C PHE A 35 -1.52 -5.85 -7.18
N SER A 36 -2.77 -5.56 -6.83
CA SER A 36 -3.94 -6.07 -7.58
C SER A 36 -4.65 -5.00 -8.41
N GLY A 37 -4.23 -3.74 -8.31
CA GLY A 37 -4.98 -2.58 -8.82
C GLY A 37 -6.24 -2.27 -8.01
N GLY A 38 -6.55 -3.05 -6.97
CA GLY A 38 -7.61 -2.74 -6.02
C GLY A 38 -7.19 -1.65 -5.04
N LYS A 39 -8.18 -0.97 -4.45
CA LYS A 39 -7.97 0.16 -3.52
C LYS A 39 -6.96 -0.15 -2.41
N ASP A 40 -7.00 -1.38 -1.88
CA ASP A 40 -6.16 -1.75 -0.73
C ASP A 40 -4.69 -1.88 -1.16
N SER A 41 -4.43 -2.54 -2.29
CA SER A 41 -3.06 -2.63 -2.83
C SER A 41 -2.49 -1.29 -3.27
N ILE A 42 -3.33 -0.39 -3.80
CA ILE A 42 -2.95 0.98 -4.15
C ILE A 42 -2.54 1.76 -2.90
N VAL A 43 -3.37 1.70 -1.85
CA VAL A 43 -3.07 2.38 -0.59
C VAL A 43 -1.81 1.82 0.07
N ILE A 44 -1.59 0.50 0.02
CA ILE A 44 -0.37 -0.10 0.56
C ILE A 44 0.87 0.33 -0.22
N LYS A 45 0.81 0.38 -1.57
CA LYS A 45 1.90 0.91 -2.40
C LYS A 45 2.21 2.37 -2.04
N GLU A 46 1.19 3.22 -1.97
CA GLU A 46 1.35 4.62 -1.60
C GLU A 46 1.94 4.78 -0.18
N LEU A 47 1.51 3.96 0.78
CA LEU A 47 2.09 3.97 2.13
C LEU A 47 3.56 3.51 2.14
N ALA A 48 3.93 2.55 1.30
CA ALA A 48 5.32 2.12 1.14
C ALA A 48 6.18 3.24 0.53
N ASP A 49 5.66 3.94 -0.49
CA ASP A 49 6.28 5.12 -1.10
C ASP A 49 6.47 6.25 -0.06
N MET A 50 5.43 6.55 0.73
CA MET A 50 5.50 7.53 1.83
C MET A 50 6.48 7.13 2.93
N ALA A 51 6.58 5.83 3.21
CA ALA A 51 7.52 5.30 4.19
C ALA A 51 8.96 5.30 3.69
N GLY A 52 9.18 5.34 2.38
CA GLY A 52 10.52 5.25 1.79
C GLY A 52 11.19 3.89 2.01
N VAL A 53 10.38 2.84 2.15
CA VAL A 53 10.86 1.46 2.28
C VAL A 53 11.05 0.84 0.90
N SER A 54 11.98 -0.10 0.78
CA SER A 54 12.23 -0.82 -0.46
C SER A 54 11.13 -1.86 -0.70
N TYR A 55 10.64 -1.96 -1.93
CA TYR A 55 9.69 -3.00 -2.33
C TYR A 55 9.78 -3.31 -3.83
N ASP A 56 9.29 -4.49 -4.21
CA ASP A 56 9.03 -4.91 -5.59
C ASP A 56 7.53 -5.17 -5.74
N ALA A 57 6.87 -4.48 -6.67
CA ALA A 57 5.43 -4.57 -6.86
C ALA A 57 5.08 -5.60 -7.94
N HIS A 58 4.26 -6.58 -7.58
CA HIS A 58 3.92 -7.68 -8.47
C HIS A 58 2.41 -7.76 -8.71
N TYR A 59 2.01 -7.50 -9.96
CA TYR A 59 0.66 -7.82 -10.43
C TYR A 59 0.55 -9.27 -10.90
N ASN A 60 -0.35 -10.03 -10.28
CA ASN A 60 -0.64 -11.40 -10.68
C ASN A 60 -1.92 -11.44 -11.53
N ASN A 61 -1.77 -11.65 -12.83
CA ASN A 61 -2.90 -11.76 -13.75
C ASN A 61 -3.56 -13.15 -13.61
N THR A 62 -4.66 -13.17 -12.86
CA THR A 62 -5.43 -14.40 -12.59
C THR A 62 -6.35 -14.81 -13.74
N THR A 63 -6.41 -14.03 -14.84
CA THR A 63 -7.27 -14.21 -16.02
C THR A 63 -8.78 -14.00 -15.80
N ILE A 64 -9.23 -13.79 -14.55
CA ILE A 64 -10.64 -13.47 -14.24
C ILE A 64 -10.88 -11.96 -14.06
N ASP A 65 -9.82 -11.16 -14.01
CA ASP A 65 -9.90 -9.72 -13.84
C ASP A 65 -10.60 -9.08 -15.06
N PRO A 66 -11.53 -8.13 -14.84
CA PRO A 66 -12.19 -7.44 -15.93
C PRO A 66 -11.16 -6.62 -16.74
N PRO A 67 -11.30 -6.53 -18.08
CA PRO A 67 -10.35 -5.80 -18.93
C PRO A 67 -10.10 -4.36 -18.46
N GLU A 68 -11.12 -3.69 -17.94
CA GLU A 68 -11.06 -2.33 -17.43
C GLU A 68 -10.06 -2.19 -16.27
N LEU A 69 -9.98 -3.19 -15.38
CA LEU A 69 -9.00 -3.20 -14.29
C LEU A 69 -7.58 -3.38 -14.85
N VAL A 70 -7.42 -4.29 -15.81
CA VAL A 70 -6.11 -4.55 -16.44
C VAL A 70 -5.60 -3.29 -17.17
N TYR A 71 -6.46 -2.60 -17.91
CA TYR A 71 -6.10 -1.34 -18.57
C TYR A 71 -5.79 -0.25 -17.55
N PHE A 72 -6.60 -0.11 -16.50
CA PHE A 72 -6.34 0.85 -15.43
C PHE A 72 -4.97 0.63 -14.76
N ILE A 73 -4.61 -0.62 -14.44
CA ILE A 73 -3.29 -0.93 -13.87
C ILE A 73 -2.19 -0.51 -14.85
N LYS A 74 -2.28 -0.94 -16.12
CA LYS A 74 -1.26 -0.63 -17.12
C LYS A 74 -1.09 0.87 -17.40
N ASP A 75 -2.18 1.62 -17.40
CA ASP A 75 -2.17 3.04 -17.78
C ASP A 75 -1.80 3.95 -16.61
N ILE A 76 -2.21 3.61 -15.39
CA ILE A 76 -2.07 4.47 -14.20
C ILE A 76 -0.91 4.02 -13.28
N TYR A 77 -0.57 2.74 -13.30
CA TYR A 77 0.51 2.14 -12.49
C TYR A 77 1.45 1.32 -13.39
N PRO A 78 2.21 1.97 -14.28
CA PRO A 78 3.07 1.30 -15.26
C PRO A 78 4.34 0.68 -14.64
N ASP A 79 4.60 0.97 -13.37
CA ASP A 79 5.78 0.58 -12.60
C ASP A 79 5.70 -0.86 -12.08
#